data_AF-A0A2T3N2X0-F1
#
_entry.id   AF-A0A2T3N2X0-F1
#
_cell.length_a   1.000
_cell.length_b   1.000
_cell.length_c   1.000
_cell.angle_alpha   90.00
_cell.angle_beta   90.00
_cell.angle_gamma   90.00
#
_symmetry.space_group_name_H-M   'P 1'
#
loop_
_entity.id
_entity.type
_entity.pdbx_description
1 polymer ?
#
loop_
_entity_poly.entity_id
_entity_poly.type
_entity_poly.pdbx_seq_one_letter_code
_entity_poly.pdbx_strand_id
1 'polypeptide(L)'
;MKIIAIPDVTESYVLDKCISGIGIKEFRDRINEVSTHIISDGLRYKQKAESNELHTLIPVNIGDDELAVGRVTKKELTSLYTNYLVGKTKPGREIYDALMIRAPLCRCPFCGLNHVSTLDHFLPKTKYPSLSVIPTNLVPSCKDCNTGKSSTVALTGSSQPLHPYFDREPFHTEQWLFARIIDSQPITVAYEILSPSGWSPENKSRVEAHFNEFKLYLRYSIEAASELASQEYIFNKYIESREYDSLLSDLEERYFSHERLNINSWQTALYKALLEFYRSKFEPPKHTPRPETDSEIESCPRCLGKIRLLGSSCDACNGVGIATASHFTSLGDSVYDPVICECPDGFLDCRICHGTGKVDLERARSIVIE
;
A
#
# COMPACT_ATOMS: atom_id res chain seq x y z
N MET A 1 0.42 5.83 5.31
CA MET A 1 0.06 6.56 6.56
C MET A 1 -0.43 7.96 6.19
N LYS A 2 -1.30 8.59 6.98
CA LYS A 2 -1.80 9.96 6.76
C LYS A 2 -1.42 10.86 7.93
N ILE A 3 -0.87 12.04 7.64
CA ILE A 3 -0.67 13.09 8.65
C ILE A 3 -2.03 13.60 9.09
N ILE A 4 -2.18 13.79 10.39
CA ILE A 4 -3.30 14.52 10.96
C ILE A 4 -2.77 15.60 11.91
N ALA A 5 -3.51 16.70 12.04
CA ALA A 5 -3.08 17.79 12.91
C ALA A 5 -3.07 17.35 14.38
N ILE A 6 -2.01 17.74 15.11
CA ILE A 6 -1.90 17.57 16.56
C ILE A 6 -3.18 18.13 17.22
N PRO A 7 -3.81 17.43 18.18
CA PRO A 7 -4.99 17.94 18.87
C PRO A 7 -4.72 19.31 19.51
N ASP A 8 -5.62 20.26 19.25
CA ASP A 8 -5.58 21.60 19.83
C ASP A 8 -6.37 21.65 21.15
N VAL A 9 -5.99 20.76 22.07
CA VAL A 9 -6.59 20.65 23.39
C VAL A 9 -5.49 20.31 24.39
N THR A 10 -5.47 21.02 25.51
CA THR A 10 -4.41 20.84 26.52
C THR A 10 -4.65 19.60 27.37
N GLU A 11 -3.58 18.99 27.86
CA GLU A 11 -3.61 17.87 28.78
C GLU A 11 -4.43 18.19 30.04
N SER A 12 -4.29 19.41 30.56
CA SER A 12 -5.04 19.90 31.72
C SER A 12 -6.55 19.93 31.44
N TYR A 13 -6.98 20.49 30.31
CA TYR A 13 -8.39 20.58 29.97
C TYR A 13 -9.03 19.19 29.85
N VAL A 14 -8.35 18.24 29.19
CA VAL A 14 -8.85 16.87 29.06
C VAL A 14 -8.94 16.18 30.41
N LEU A 15 -7.91 16.33 31.24
CA LEU A 15 -7.88 15.73 32.57
C LEU A 15 -8.96 16.32 33.48
N ASP A 16 -9.13 17.64 33.51
CA ASP A 16 -10.16 18.33 34.30
C ASP A 16 -11.56 17.87 33.92
N LYS A 17 -11.84 17.70 32.62
CA LYS A 17 -13.11 17.16 32.12
C LYS A 17 -13.33 15.73 32.59
N CYS A 18 -12.30 14.88 32.59
CA CYS A 18 -12.41 13.53 33.12
C CYS A 18 -12.67 13.53 34.64
N ILE A 19 -11.93 14.33 35.40
CA ILE A 19 -12.05 14.48 36.86
C ILE A 19 -13.45 14.96 37.26
N SER A 20 -14.00 15.94 36.52
CA SER A 20 -15.34 16.47 36.77
C SER A 20 -16.44 15.40 36.65
N GLY A 21 -16.20 14.35 35.85
CA GLY A 21 -17.10 13.20 35.69
C GLY A 21 -17.03 12.14 36.80
N ILE A 22 -16.04 12.24 37.70
CA ILE A 22 -15.83 11.31 38.82
C ILE A 22 -16.82 11.62 39.94
N GLY A 23 -17.76 10.71 40.21
CA GLY A 23 -18.75 10.90 41.29
C GLY A 23 -18.22 10.61 42.69
N ILE A 24 -17.26 9.71 42.82
CA ILE A 24 -16.70 9.27 44.12
C ILE A 24 -15.68 10.31 44.58
N LYS A 25 -15.99 11.04 45.66
CA LYS A 25 -15.17 12.14 46.19
C LYS A 25 -13.73 11.70 46.49
N GLU A 26 -13.55 10.59 47.21
CA GLU A 26 -12.21 10.09 47.56
C GLU A 26 -11.36 9.75 46.33
N PHE A 27 -11.96 9.14 45.31
CA PHE A 27 -11.26 8.85 44.06
C PHE A 27 -10.89 10.15 43.32
N ARG A 28 -11.82 11.11 43.27
CA ARG A 28 -11.58 12.43 42.67
C ARG A 28 -10.42 13.16 43.36
N ASP A 29 -10.40 13.18 44.70
CA ASP A 29 -9.38 13.85 45.50
C ASP A 29 -8.00 13.23 45.24
N ARG A 30 -7.90 11.88 45.18
CA ARG A 30 -6.64 11.19 44.84
C ARG A 30 -6.15 11.48 43.42
N ILE A 31 -7.05 11.60 42.43
CA ILE A 31 -6.65 12.00 41.06
C ILE A 31 -6.19 13.46 41.02
N ASN A 32 -6.86 14.36 41.74
CA ASN A 32 -6.44 15.76 41.85
C ASN A 32 -5.02 15.88 42.43
N GLU A 33 -4.68 15.09 43.46
CA GLU A 33 -3.35 15.07 44.07
C GLU A 33 -2.22 14.71 43.08
N VAL A 34 -2.50 13.90 42.05
CA VAL A 34 -1.50 13.48 41.06
C VAL A 34 -1.65 14.18 39.70
N SER A 35 -2.55 15.16 39.57
CA SER A 35 -2.86 15.79 38.28
C SER A 35 -1.65 16.48 37.65
N THR A 36 -0.83 17.17 38.45
CA THR A 36 0.42 17.78 37.98
C THR A 36 1.39 16.74 37.39
N HIS A 37 1.44 15.54 37.98
CA HIS A 37 2.28 14.46 37.47
C HIS A 37 1.77 13.94 36.12
N ILE A 38 0.46 13.71 36.00
CA ILE A 38 -0.18 13.27 34.74
C ILE A 38 0.07 14.29 33.62
N ILE A 39 -0.10 15.59 33.92
CA ILE A 39 0.15 16.67 32.96
C ILE A 39 1.63 16.70 32.57
N SER A 40 2.54 16.59 33.54
CA SER A 40 3.98 16.55 33.28
C SER A 40 4.39 15.36 32.40
N ASP A 41 3.79 14.19 32.61
CA ASP A 41 4.01 13.01 31.77
C ASP A 41 3.52 13.24 30.34
N GLY A 42 2.37 13.90 30.16
CA GLY A 42 1.86 14.27 28.85
C GLY A 42 2.77 15.27 28.11
N LEU A 43 3.30 16.27 28.82
CA LEU A 43 4.27 17.22 28.25
C LEU A 43 5.58 16.51 27.86
N ARG A 44 6.08 15.62 28.72
CA ARG A 44 7.27 14.80 28.42
C ARG A 44 7.03 13.88 27.22
N TYR A 45 5.84 13.28 27.13
CA TYR A 45 5.43 12.48 25.98
C TYR A 45 5.51 13.30 24.70
N LYS A 46 4.90 14.50 24.68
CA LYS A 46 4.89 15.36 23.50
C LYS A 46 6.31 15.71 23.05
N GLN A 47 7.16 16.14 23.99
CA GLN A 47 8.58 16.44 23.70
C GLN A 47 9.29 15.24 23.08
N LYS A 48 9.10 14.05 23.64
CA LYS A 48 9.73 12.81 23.15
C LYS A 48 9.14 12.33 21.83
N ALA A 49 7.88 12.62 21.53
CA ALA A 49 7.28 12.33 20.24
C ALA A 49 7.84 13.23 19.13
N GLU A 50 8.02 14.52 19.43
CA GLU A 50 8.61 15.50 18.50
C GLU A 50 10.06 15.18 18.13
N SER A 51 10.81 14.54 19.03
CA SER A 51 12.21 14.13 18.81
C SER A 51 12.41 12.66 18.41
N ASN A 52 11.33 11.90 18.17
CA ASN A 52 11.37 10.45 17.90
C ASN A 52 12.03 9.60 19.02
N GLU A 53 11.87 10.02 20.27
CA GLU A 53 12.48 9.40 21.45
C GLU A 53 11.44 8.75 22.38
N LEU A 54 10.21 8.47 21.92
CA LEU A 54 9.18 7.85 22.77
C LEU A 54 9.61 6.49 23.36
N HIS A 55 10.47 5.76 22.66
CA HIS A 55 11.09 4.52 23.13
C HIS A 55 11.94 4.69 24.40
N THR A 56 12.34 5.92 24.74
CA THR A 56 13.11 6.24 25.96
C THR A 56 12.22 6.41 27.20
N LEU A 57 10.90 6.46 27.03
CA LEU A 57 9.97 6.47 28.15
C LEU A 57 9.95 5.09 28.82
N ILE A 58 9.98 5.08 30.15
CA ILE A 58 10.06 3.83 30.91
C ILE A 58 8.64 3.27 31.08
N PRO A 59 8.35 2.04 30.61
CA PRO A 59 7.05 1.43 30.81
C PRO A 59 6.85 1.01 32.27
N VAL A 60 5.62 1.14 32.75
CA VAL A 60 5.18 0.67 34.05
C VAL A 60 4.75 -0.80 33.95
N ASN A 61 5.48 -1.67 34.64
CA ASN A 61 5.23 -3.13 34.66
C ASN A 61 4.74 -3.59 36.05
N ILE A 62 3.60 -3.05 36.47
CA ILE A 62 2.92 -3.42 37.72
C ILE A 62 1.52 -3.98 37.44
N GLY A 63 0.96 -4.68 38.43
CA GLY A 63 -0.41 -5.18 38.46
C GLY A 63 -1.44 -4.06 38.56
N ASP A 64 -2.69 -4.36 38.21
CA ASP A 64 -3.76 -3.37 38.09
C ASP A 64 -4.08 -2.67 39.42
N ASP A 65 -4.04 -3.40 40.53
CA ASP A 65 -4.35 -2.86 41.86
C ASP A 65 -3.11 -2.28 42.59
N GLU A 66 -1.94 -2.29 41.95
CA GLU A 66 -0.72 -1.68 42.49
C GLU A 66 -0.69 -0.16 42.24
N LEU A 67 -0.04 0.57 43.16
CA LEU A 67 0.11 2.02 43.10
C LEU A 67 1.07 2.40 41.96
N ALA A 68 0.56 3.15 40.99
CA ALA A 68 1.35 3.64 39.87
C ALA A 68 1.98 5.01 40.19
N VAL A 69 1.19 5.92 40.76
CA VAL A 69 1.60 7.29 41.10
C VAL A 69 0.88 7.72 42.37
N GLY A 70 1.63 8.17 43.38
CA GLY A 70 1.05 8.60 44.66
C GLY A 70 0.18 7.51 45.28
N ARG A 71 -1.11 7.83 45.50
CA ARG A 71 -2.12 6.91 46.07
C ARG A 71 -3.10 6.36 45.02
N VAL A 72 -2.74 6.44 43.74
CA VAL A 72 -3.59 6.03 42.62
C VAL A 72 -3.05 4.75 41.98
N THR A 73 -3.93 3.77 41.81
CA THR A 73 -3.55 2.49 41.19
C THR A 73 -3.44 2.59 39.66
N LYS A 74 -2.76 1.63 39.05
CA LYS A 74 -2.73 1.50 37.58
C LYS A 74 -4.14 1.38 36.98
N LYS A 75 -5.02 0.59 37.59
CA LYS A 75 -6.41 0.42 37.17
C LYS A 75 -7.18 1.72 37.24
N GLU A 76 -7.00 2.48 38.30
CA GLU A 76 -7.62 3.78 38.47
C GLU A 76 -7.21 4.77 37.35
N LEU A 77 -5.92 4.86 37.05
CA LEU A 77 -5.41 5.70 35.96
C LEU A 77 -5.92 5.26 34.58
N THR A 78 -5.93 3.96 34.28
CA THR A 78 -6.47 3.46 33.00
C THR A 78 -7.98 3.60 32.89
N SER A 79 -8.69 3.62 34.02
CA SER A 79 -10.14 3.83 34.08
C SER A 79 -10.54 5.26 33.69
N LEU A 80 -9.65 6.25 33.81
CA LEU A 80 -9.89 7.62 33.33
C LEU A 80 -10.36 7.62 31.87
N TYR A 81 -9.66 6.86 31.01
CA TYR A 81 -10.05 6.68 29.63
C TYR A 81 -11.41 5.99 29.48
N THR A 82 -11.52 4.75 29.98
CA THR A 82 -12.68 3.89 29.70
C THR A 82 -13.97 4.45 30.30
N ASN A 83 -13.89 5.01 31.50
CA ASN A 83 -15.07 5.39 32.28
C ASN A 83 -15.42 6.87 32.18
N TYR A 84 -14.45 7.75 31.91
CA TYR A 84 -14.65 9.21 32.01
C TYR A 84 -14.38 9.98 30.72
N LEU A 85 -13.48 9.49 29.86
CA LEU A 85 -13.30 10.05 28.51
C LEU A 85 -14.28 9.41 27.51
N VAL A 86 -14.38 8.08 27.49
CA VAL A 86 -15.26 7.32 26.58
C VAL A 86 -16.72 7.31 27.05
N GLY A 87 -16.95 7.41 28.36
CA GLY A 87 -18.28 7.25 28.97
C GLY A 87 -19.32 8.21 28.36
N LYS A 88 -20.38 7.67 27.74
CA LYS A 88 -21.32 8.47 26.91
C LYS A 88 -22.00 9.62 27.66
N THR A 89 -22.19 9.48 28.97
CA THR A 89 -22.85 10.47 29.84
C THR A 89 -21.84 11.35 30.58
N LYS A 90 -20.55 11.22 30.30
CA LYS A 90 -19.48 11.92 31.01
C LYS A 90 -19.03 13.16 30.26
N PRO A 91 -18.57 14.20 30.96
CA PRO A 91 -18.11 15.44 30.32
C PRO A 91 -16.97 15.23 29.32
N GLY A 92 -16.08 14.25 29.56
CA GLY A 92 -14.98 13.93 28.64
C GLY A 92 -15.44 13.41 27.27
N ARG A 93 -16.70 12.98 27.12
CA ARG A 93 -17.21 12.44 25.86
C ARG A 93 -17.12 13.42 24.70
N GLU A 94 -17.30 14.72 24.97
CA GLU A 94 -17.21 15.77 23.94
C GLU A 94 -15.82 15.79 23.30
N ILE A 95 -14.76 15.58 24.10
CA ILE A 95 -13.38 15.54 23.65
C ILE A 95 -13.13 14.25 22.88
N TYR A 96 -13.62 13.11 23.37
CA TYR A 96 -13.51 11.84 22.68
C TYR A 96 -14.09 11.92 21.25
N ASP A 97 -15.31 12.43 21.13
CA ASP A 97 -15.98 12.58 19.83
C ASP A 97 -15.26 13.59 18.94
N ALA A 98 -14.76 14.69 19.50
CA ALA A 98 -13.96 15.66 18.77
C ALA A 98 -12.65 15.07 18.24
N LEU A 99 -11.95 14.24 19.02
CA LEU A 99 -10.72 13.56 18.60
C LEU A 99 -10.99 12.54 17.48
N MET A 100 -12.10 11.82 17.55
CA MET A 100 -12.50 10.81 16.56
C MET A 100 -12.69 11.40 15.16
N ILE A 101 -13.26 12.59 15.05
CA ILE A 101 -13.56 13.24 13.77
C ILE A 101 -12.37 14.03 13.19
N ARG A 102 -11.21 14.06 13.86
CA ARG A 102 -10.02 14.77 13.36
C ARG A 102 -9.37 14.11 12.15
N ALA A 103 -9.63 12.83 11.93
CA ALA A 103 -9.09 12.13 10.77
C ALA A 103 -9.81 12.57 9.48
N PRO A 104 -9.09 13.09 8.48
CA PRO A 104 -9.69 13.50 7.21
C PRO A 104 -10.46 12.34 6.56
N LEU A 105 -11.66 12.63 6.08
CA LEU A 105 -12.58 11.66 5.49
C LEU A 105 -12.95 10.49 6.42
N CYS A 106 -12.76 10.65 7.75
CA CYS A 106 -12.91 9.61 8.75
C CYS A 106 -12.11 8.33 8.44
N ARG A 107 -10.99 8.44 7.70
CA ARG A 107 -10.13 7.30 7.35
C ARG A 107 -9.02 7.14 8.39
N CYS A 108 -8.76 5.91 8.81
CA CYS A 108 -7.71 5.59 9.77
C CYS A 108 -6.35 6.15 9.29
N PRO A 109 -5.65 6.97 10.08
CA PRO A 109 -4.39 7.58 9.68
C PRO A 109 -3.25 6.57 9.61
N PHE A 110 -3.28 5.49 10.38
CA PHE A 110 -2.25 4.45 10.33
C PHE A 110 -2.26 3.71 8.99
N CYS A 111 -3.39 3.13 8.60
CA CYS A 111 -3.49 2.32 7.38
C CYS A 111 -4.03 3.06 6.15
N GLY A 112 -4.80 4.14 6.32
CA GLY A 112 -5.47 4.85 5.23
C GLY A 112 -6.72 4.14 4.68
N LEU A 113 -7.05 2.93 5.15
CA LEU A 113 -8.12 2.08 4.62
C LEU A 113 -9.44 2.26 5.38
N ASN A 114 -9.56 1.67 6.56
CA ASN A 114 -10.85 1.52 7.24
C ASN A 114 -11.28 2.81 7.95
N HIS A 115 -12.58 2.90 8.24
CA HIS A 115 -13.13 4.05 8.95
C HIS A 115 -12.66 4.08 10.40
N VAL A 116 -12.43 5.29 10.90
CA VAL A 116 -12.18 5.55 12.31
C VAL A 116 -13.38 5.09 13.12
N SER A 117 -13.11 4.29 14.15
CA SER A 117 -14.13 3.73 15.04
C SER A 117 -13.66 3.62 16.49
N THR A 118 -12.41 3.99 16.77
CA THR A 118 -11.80 4.02 18.11
C THR A 118 -10.72 5.10 18.19
N LEU A 119 -10.27 5.44 19.40
CA LEU A 119 -8.98 6.09 19.63
C LEU A 119 -7.96 5.03 20.05
N ASP A 120 -6.87 4.93 19.30
CA ASP A 120 -5.68 4.13 19.64
C ASP A 120 -4.82 4.88 20.64
N HIS A 121 -4.26 4.15 21.61
CA HIS A 121 -3.19 4.67 22.46
C HIS A 121 -1.86 4.39 21.77
N PHE A 122 -1.20 5.43 21.25
CA PHE A 122 0.04 5.24 20.52
C PHE A 122 1.11 4.56 21.39
N LEU A 123 1.25 5.00 22.63
CA LEU A 123 1.85 4.24 23.71
C LEU A 123 0.75 3.59 24.57
N PRO A 124 0.77 2.26 24.76
CA PRO A 124 -0.36 1.54 25.33
C PRO A 124 -0.61 1.92 26.79
N LYS A 125 -1.87 2.26 27.12
CA LYS A 125 -2.27 2.64 28.47
C LYS A 125 -1.96 1.59 29.55
N THR A 126 -1.80 0.32 29.17
CA THR A 126 -1.43 -0.77 30.09
C THR A 126 0.01 -0.69 30.57
N LYS A 127 0.88 -0.01 29.80
CA LYS A 127 2.29 0.26 30.13
C LYS A 127 2.52 1.72 30.51
N TYR A 128 1.67 2.63 30.04
CA TYR A 128 1.76 4.06 30.33
C TYR A 128 0.41 4.58 30.87
N PRO A 129 0.03 4.19 32.10
CA PRO A 129 -1.31 4.46 32.62
C PRO A 129 -1.58 5.96 32.84
N SER A 130 -0.57 6.77 33.16
CA SER A 130 -0.68 8.24 33.24
C SER A 130 -1.01 8.87 31.88
N LEU A 131 -0.65 8.22 30.77
CA LEU A 131 -0.92 8.70 29.41
C LEU A 131 -2.30 8.29 28.87
N SER A 132 -3.18 7.72 29.71
CA SER A 132 -4.43 7.11 29.27
C SER A 132 -5.43 8.10 28.66
N VAL A 133 -5.40 9.36 29.10
CA VAL A 133 -6.28 10.44 28.62
C VAL A 133 -5.51 11.57 27.94
N ILE A 134 -4.21 11.40 27.73
CA ILE A 134 -3.37 12.43 27.10
C ILE A 134 -3.73 12.51 25.62
N PRO A 135 -4.23 13.66 25.12
CA PRO A 135 -4.82 13.77 23.78
C PRO A 135 -3.82 13.49 22.67
N THR A 136 -2.56 13.88 22.85
CA THR A 136 -1.47 13.62 21.88
C THR A 136 -1.10 12.14 21.78
N ASN A 137 -1.38 11.34 22.81
CA ASN A 137 -1.23 9.88 22.79
C ASN A 137 -2.46 9.15 22.22
N LEU A 138 -3.57 9.87 21.97
CA LEU A 138 -4.83 9.33 21.46
C LEU A 138 -4.98 9.63 19.96
N VAL A 139 -4.81 8.59 19.14
CA VAL A 139 -4.88 8.72 17.68
C VAL A 139 -6.19 8.10 17.18
N PRO A 140 -7.04 8.82 16.41
CA PRO A 140 -8.21 8.21 15.78
C PRO A 140 -7.78 7.04 14.90
N SER A 141 -8.43 5.88 15.04
CA SER A 141 -8.00 4.64 14.42
C SER A 141 -9.18 3.72 14.10
N CYS A 142 -9.01 2.86 13.08
CA CYS A 142 -9.93 1.74 12.85
C CYS A 142 -9.67 0.64 13.89
N LYS A 143 -10.70 -0.17 14.18
CA LYS A 143 -10.58 -1.29 15.11
C LYS A 143 -9.41 -2.22 14.78
N ASP A 144 -9.25 -2.63 13.51
CA ASP A 144 -8.19 -3.57 13.11
C ASP A 144 -6.78 -3.06 13.40
N CYS A 145 -6.54 -1.75 13.25
CA CYS A 145 -5.24 -1.16 13.58
C CYS A 145 -5.06 -1.07 15.10
N ASN A 146 -6.08 -0.63 15.84
CA ASN A 146 -6.01 -0.51 17.29
C ASN A 146 -5.81 -1.87 17.99
N THR A 147 -6.56 -2.90 17.57
CA THR A 147 -6.49 -4.23 18.20
C THR A 147 -5.41 -5.12 17.60
N GLY A 148 -5.03 -4.88 16.34
CA GLY A 148 -4.01 -5.66 15.65
C GLY A 148 -2.57 -5.21 15.94
N LYS A 149 -2.41 -3.99 16.46
CA LYS A 149 -1.12 -3.45 16.91
C LYS A 149 -0.61 -4.21 18.12
N SER A 150 0.69 -4.47 18.13
CA SER A 150 1.43 -5.02 19.25
C SER A 150 1.33 -4.11 20.47
N SER A 151 1.03 -4.71 21.63
CA SER A 151 1.15 -4.02 22.91
C SER A 151 2.62 -3.87 23.38
N THR A 152 3.56 -4.43 22.61
CA THR A 152 5.00 -4.34 22.88
C THR A 152 5.49 -2.92 22.63
N VAL A 153 6.23 -2.39 23.60
CA VAL A 153 6.87 -1.09 23.50
C VAL A 153 8.11 -1.21 22.60
N ALA A 154 8.24 -0.30 21.63
CA ALA A 154 9.44 -0.21 20.80
C ALA A 154 10.69 -0.03 21.68
N LEU A 155 11.71 -0.85 21.44
CA LEU A 155 12.97 -0.80 22.20
C LEU A 155 13.94 0.27 21.67
N THR A 156 13.70 0.74 20.45
CA THR A 156 14.53 1.71 19.72
C THR A 156 13.65 2.62 18.87
N GLY A 157 14.12 3.82 18.55
CA GLY A 157 13.43 4.74 17.62
C GLY A 157 13.14 4.09 16.26
N SER A 158 14.07 3.28 15.75
CA SER A 158 13.97 2.56 14.48
C SER A 158 12.86 1.50 14.43
N SER A 159 12.43 0.98 15.58
CA SER A 159 11.38 -0.05 15.68
C SER A 159 9.98 0.52 15.94
N GLN A 160 9.88 1.84 16.14
CA GLN A 160 8.61 2.50 16.38
C GLN A 160 7.92 2.82 15.04
N PRO A 161 6.65 2.41 14.85
CA PRO A 161 5.90 2.78 13.66
C PRO A 161 5.72 4.30 13.60
N LEU A 162 5.35 4.80 12.43
CA LEU A 162 5.19 6.23 12.22
C LEU A 162 3.98 6.77 13.00
N HIS A 163 4.20 7.89 13.67
CA HIS A 163 3.25 8.62 14.48
C HIS A 163 2.47 9.64 13.63
N PRO A 164 1.13 9.50 13.47
CA PRO A 164 0.35 10.38 12.57
C PRO A 164 0.37 11.88 12.87
N TYR A 165 0.61 12.26 14.14
CA TYR A 165 0.76 13.64 14.58
C TYR A 165 2.16 14.25 14.36
N PHE A 166 3.22 13.45 14.51
CA PHE A 166 4.60 13.96 14.68
C PHE A 166 5.52 13.61 13.51
N ASP A 167 5.28 12.50 12.81
CA ASP A 167 6.10 12.09 11.67
C ASP A 167 5.59 12.73 10.38
N ARG A 168 6.35 13.72 9.90
CA ARG A 168 6.07 14.49 8.69
C ARG A 168 7.10 14.18 7.61
N GLU A 169 8.08 15.06 7.46
CA GLU A 169 9.16 14.86 6.50
C GLU A 169 10.14 13.79 6.98
N PRO A 170 10.61 12.89 6.08
CA PRO A 170 10.36 12.83 4.64
C PRO A 170 9.17 11.94 4.23
N PHE A 171 8.46 11.35 5.19
CA PHE A 171 7.50 10.25 4.97
C PHE A 171 6.28 10.61 4.10
N HIS A 172 6.04 11.90 3.86
CA HIS A 172 4.86 12.38 3.11
C HIS A 172 5.18 13.15 1.83
N THR A 173 6.43 13.54 1.61
CA THR A 173 6.85 14.23 0.38
C THR A 173 7.59 13.32 -0.59
N GLU A 174 8.19 12.23 -0.10
CA GLU A 174 8.89 11.27 -0.94
C GLU A 174 8.13 9.94 -1.02
N GLN A 175 8.10 9.35 -2.22
CA GLN A 175 7.46 8.05 -2.43
C GLN A 175 8.35 6.94 -1.86
N TRP A 176 7.77 6.10 -1.01
CA TRP A 176 8.40 4.91 -0.45
C TRP A 176 7.51 3.66 -0.58
N LEU A 177 6.21 3.83 -0.82
CA LEU A 177 5.28 2.72 -1.05
C LEU A 177 5.16 2.43 -2.53
N PHE A 178 5.43 1.18 -2.91
CA PHE A 178 5.31 0.71 -4.29
C PHE A 178 4.49 -0.57 -4.35
N ALA A 179 3.95 -0.84 -5.54
CA ALA A 179 3.28 -2.08 -5.86
C ALA A 179 3.97 -2.74 -7.05
N ARG A 180 3.88 -4.05 -7.13
CA ARG A 180 4.36 -4.85 -8.23
C ARG A 180 3.24 -5.72 -8.76
N ILE A 181 2.99 -5.60 -10.06
CA ILE A 181 2.03 -6.44 -10.76
C ILE A 181 2.65 -7.81 -11.01
N ILE A 182 1.90 -8.86 -10.66
CA ILE A 182 2.22 -10.24 -10.97
C ILE A 182 1.26 -10.66 -12.08
N ASP A 183 1.80 -10.96 -13.26
CA ASP A 183 1.05 -11.38 -14.45
C ASP A 183 0.54 -12.82 -14.26
N SER A 184 -0.43 -12.98 -13.38
CA SER A 184 -1.18 -14.20 -13.10
C SER A 184 -2.62 -14.08 -13.63
N GLN A 185 -3.38 -15.18 -13.56
CA GLN A 185 -4.80 -15.19 -13.88
C GLN A 185 -5.59 -15.62 -12.62
N PRO A 186 -6.30 -14.72 -11.94
CA PRO A 186 -6.38 -13.26 -12.17
C PRO A 186 -5.07 -12.52 -11.84
N ILE A 187 -4.91 -11.28 -12.30
CA ILE A 187 -3.74 -10.43 -11.98
C ILE A 187 -3.66 -10.25 -10.45
N THR A 188 -2.45 -10.41 -9.90
CA THR A 188 -2.18 -10.22 -8.47
C THR A 188 -1.28 -9.01 -8.25
N VAL A 189 -1.44 -8.34 -7.10
CA VAL A 189 -0.64 -7.16 -6.73
C VAL A 189 0.07 -7.42 -5.41
N ALA A 190 1.38 -7.24 -5.38
CA ALA A 190 2.19 -7.28 -4.16
C ALA A 190 2.64 -5.86 -3.81
N TYR A 191 2.59 -5.49 -2.53
CA TYR A 191 3.07 -4.19 -2.05
C TYR A 191 4.40 -4.32 -1.33
N GLU A 192 5.26 -3.34 -1.53
CA GLU A 192 6.61 -3.29 -0.96
C GLU A 192 7.04 -1.87 -0.62
N ILE A 193 8.12 -1.79 0.17
CA ILE A 193 8.76 -0.54 0.56
C ILE A 193 10.04 -0.38 -0.24
N LEU A 194 10.14 0.70 -1.00
CA LEU A 194 11.38 1.14 -1.64
C LEU A 194 11.71 2.54 -1.12
N SER A 195 12.39 2.59 0.02
CA SER A 195 12.76 3.87 0.63
C SER A 195 13.81 4.61 -0.20
N PRO A 196 13.70 5.94 -0.35
CA PRO A 196 14.71 6.74 -1.03
C PRO A 196 16.13 6.52 -0.51
N SER A 197 17.12 6.52 -1.40
CA SER A 197 18.51 6.19 -1.07
C SER A 197 19.10 7.13 -0.01
N GLY A 198 18.77 8.42 -0.09
CA GLY A 198 19.23 9.47 0.82
C GLY A 198 18.62 9.46 2.22
N TRP A 199 17.62 8.61 2.50
CA TRP A 199 17.05 8.51 3.84
C TRP A 199 18.03 7.92 4.85
N SER A 200 17.96 8.41 6.08
CA SER A 200 18.69 7.82 7.21
C SER A 200 18.29 6.35 7.42
N PRO A 201 19.19 5.50 7.94
CA PRO A 201 18.85 4.13 8.30
C PRO A 201 17.64 4.04 9.23
N GLU A 202 17.52 4.99 10.16
CA GLU A 202 16.38 5.09 11.07
C GLU A 202 15.06 5.31 10.32
N ASN A 203 14.97 6.28 9.40
CA ASN A 203 13.74 6.53 8.65
C ASN A 203 13.32 5.31 7.80
N LYS A 204 14.29 4.62 7.19
CA LYS A 204 14.05 3.37 6.45
C LYS A 204 13.45 2.29 7.35
N SER A 205 14.05 2.05 8.52
CA SER A 205 13.52 1.07 9.47
C SER A 205 12.14 1.44 10.02
N ARG A 206 11.86 2.72 10.24
CA ARG A 206 10.58 3.17 10.79
C ARG A 206 9.42 3.02 9.83
N VAL A 207 9.65 3.29 8.54
CA VAL A 207 8.61 3.07 7.53
C VAL A 207 8.35 1.58 7.32
N GLU A 208 9.37 0.73 7.38
CA GLU A 208 9.22 -0.72 7.39
C GLU A 208 8.47 -1.21 8.64
N ALA A 209 8.82 -0.70 9.82
CA ALA A 209 8.12 -1.00 11.08
C ALA A 209 6.63 -0.64 10.96
N HIS A 210 6.30 0.52 10.41
CA HIS A 210 4.92 0.93 10.15
C HIS A 210 4.20 -0.01 9.17
N PHE A 211 4.86 -0.36 8.07
CA PHE A 211 4.31 -1.24 7.04
C PHE A 211 3.98 -2.63 7.59
N ASN A 212 4.87 -3.17 8.43
CA ASN A 212 4.72 -4.48 9.05
C ASN A 212 3.71 -4.48 10.21
N GLU A 213 3.79 -3.50 11.10
CA GLU A 213 2.92 -3.38 12.29
C GLU A 213 1.45 -3.40 11.91
N PHE A 214 1.08 -2.64 10.86
CA PHE A 214 -0.30 -2.55 10.39
C PHE A 214 -0.63 -3.53 9.25
N LYS A 215 0.28 -4.47 8.95
CA LYS A 215 0.16 -5.51 7.91
C LYS A 215 -0.29 -4.94 6.57
N LEU A 216 0.31 -3.82 6.19
CA LEU A 216 -0.12 -3.04 5.03
C LEU A 216 0.09 -3.81 3.73
N TYR A 217 1.14 -4.63 3.63
CA TYR A 217 1.37 -5.52 2.48
C TYR A 217 0.12 -6.33 2.11
N LEU A 218 -0.45 -7.05 3.07
CA LEU A 218 -1.59 -7.93 2.85
C LEU A 218 -2.86 -7.12 2.62
N ARG A 219 -3.10 -6.10 3.45
CA ARG A 219 -4.33 -5.32 3.39
C ARG A 219 -4.44 -4.54 2.09
N TYR A 220 -3.35 -3.94 1.61
CA TYR A 220 -3.34 -3.25 0.33
C TYR A 220 -3.49 -4.21 -0.85
N SER A 221 -2.92 -5.43 -0.79
CA SER A 221 -3.16 -6.45 -1.81
C SER A 221 -4.64 -6.86 -1.91
N ILE A 222 -5.35 -6.97 -0.78
CA ILE A 222 -6.80 -7.28 -0.76
C ILE A 222 -7.61 -6.15 -1.41
N GLU A 223 -7.34 -4.89 -1.05
CA GLU A 223 -8.03 -3.74 -1.65
C GLU A 223 -7.75 -3.62 -3.15
N ALA A 224 -6.49 -3.84 -3.55
CA ALA A 224 -6.11 -3.83 -4.95
C ALA A 224 -6.79 -4.93 -5.77
N ALA A 225 -6.93 -6.14 -5.21
CA ALA A 225 -7.65 -7.22 -5.88
C ALA A 225 -9.14 -6.86 -6.10
N SER A 226 -9.78 -6.25 -5.11
CA SER A 226 -11.17 -5.78 -5.24
C SER A 226 -11.30 -4.65 -6.27
N GLU A 227 -10.36 -3.71 -6.28
CA GLU A 227 -10.31 -2.63 -7.28
C GLU A 227 -10.17 -3.20 -8.69
N LEU A 228 -9.19 -4.07 -8.91
CA LEU A 228 -8.95 -4.71 -10.21
C LEU A 228 -10.16 -5.48 -10.72
N ALA A 229 -10.83 -6.25 -9.85
CA ALA A 229 -12.06 -6.95 -10.21
C ALA A 229 -13.16 -5.98 -10.67
N SER A 230 -13.26 -4.79 -10.06
CA SER A 230 -14.23 -3.77 -10.47
C SER A 230 -13.89 -3.11 -11.82
N GLN A 231 -12.61 -3.11 -12.21
CA GLN A 231 -12.11 -2.48 -13.44
C GLN A 231 -11.93 -3.46 -14.61
N GLU A 232 -12.10 -4.76 -14.37
CA GLU A 232 -11.83 -5.83 -15.34
C GLU A 232 -12.53 -5.59 -16.67
N TYR A 233 -13.82 -5.24 -16.66
CA TYR A 233 -14.58 -4.95 -17.88
C TYR A 233 -13.96 -3.81 -18.72
N ILE A 234 -13.55 -2.72 -18.06
CA ILE A 234 -12.98 -1.54 -18.74
C ILE A 234 -11.62 -1.90 -19.34
N PHE A 235 -10.78 -2.59 -18.58
CA PHE A 235 -9.45 -3.00 -19.06
C PHE A 235 -9.57 -3.99 -20.22
N ASN A 236 -10.43 -5.00 -20.11
CA ASN A 236 -10.66 -5.97 -21.19
C ASN A 236 -11.21 -5.30 -22.45
N LYS A 237 -12.13 -4.33 -22.32
CA LYS A 237 -12.64 -3.57 -23.46
C LYS A 237 -11.49 -2.89 -24.23
N TYR A 238 -10.58 -2.18 -23.56
CA TYR A 238 -9.45 -1.54 -24.23
C TYR A 238 -8.50 -2.56 -24.85
N ILE A 239 -8.25 -3.68 -24.16
CA ILE A 239 -7.35 -4.73 -24.65
C ILE A 239 -7.91 -5.42 -25.90
N GLU A 240 -9.18 -5.81 -25.89
CA GLU A 240 -9.87 -6.49 -27.00
C GLU A 240 -10.00 -5.58 -28.23
N SER A 241 -10.30 -4.29 -28.02
CA SER A 241 -10.36 -3.28 -29.07
C SER A 241 -8.99 -2.79 -29.53
N ARG A 242 -7.90 -3.20 -28.85
CA ARG A 242 -6.51 -2.77 -29.09
C ARG A 242 -6.30 -1.26 -28.93
N GLU A 243 -7.11 -0.62 -28.09
CA GLU A 243 -7.02 0.79 -27.73
C GLU A 243 -6.03 0.99 -26.56
N TYR A 244 -4.78 0.54 -26.73
CA TYR A 244 -3.79 0.52 -25.64
C TYR A 244 -3.40 1.91 -25.15
N ASP A 245 -3.27 2.88 -26.06
CA ASP A 245 -2.96 4.26 -25.68
C ASP A 245 -4.06 4.86 -24.79
N SER A 246 -5.32 4.54 -25.05
CA SER A 246 -6.45 4.94 -24.22
C SER A 246 -6.38 4.34 -22.81
N LEU A 247 -6.02 3.05 -22.70
CA LEU A 247 -5.81 2.40 -21.41
C LEU A 247 -4.65 3.04 -20.64
N LEU A 248 -3.51 3.30 -21.31
CA LEU A 248 -2.36 3.95 -20.68
C LEU A 248 -2.72 5.37 -20.20
N SER A 249 -3.48 6.13 -20.99
CA SER A 249 -3.97 7.45 -20.60
C SER A 249 -4.90 7.39 -19.38
N ASP A 250 -5.86 6.45 -19.34
CA ASP A 250 -6.76 6.27 -18.19
C ASP A 250 -5.98 5.89 -16.91
N LEU A 251 -5.03 4.96 -17.02
CA LEU A 251 -4.17 4.57 -15.90
C LEU A 251 -3.30 5.73 -15.38
N GLU A 252 -2.75 6.54 -16.30
CA GLU A 252 -1.94 7.70 -15.96
C GLU A 252 -2.77 8.80 -15.26
N GLU A 253 -3.98 9.09 -15.75
CA GLU A 253 -4.90 10.04 -15.11
C GLU A 253 -5.26 9.59 -13.68
N ARG A 254 -5.55 8.30 -13.49
CA ARG A 254 -5.84 7.73 -12.17
C ARG A 254 -4.63 7.78 -11.24
N TYR A 255 -3.45 7.44 -11.75
CA TYR A 255 -2.19 7.55 -11.01
C TYR A 255 -1.99 9.00 -10.51
N PHE A 256 -2.02 9.99 -11.40
CA PHE A 256 -1.81 11.39 -11.01
C PHE A 256 -2.90 11.93 -10.09
N SER A 257 -4.15 11.48 -10.26
CA SER A 257 -5.25 11.84 -9.36
C SER A 257 -4.98 11.38 -7.92
N HIS A 258 -4.57 10.12 -7.75
CA HIS A 258 -4.24 9.57 -6.44
C HIS A 258 -2.94 10.11 -5.86
N GLU A 259 -1.91 10.32 -6.69
CA GLU A 259 -0.63 10.88 -6.28
C GLU A 259 -0.79 12.28 -5.67
N ARG A 260 -1.58 13.15 -6.30
CA ARG A 260 -1.88 14.51 -5.80
C ARG A 260 -2.56 14.50 -4.44
N LEU A 261 -3.34 13.46 -4.14
CA LEU A 261 -3.98 13.31 -2.84
C LEU A 261 -3.01 12.75 -1.78
N ASN A 262 -2.24 11.71 -2.14
CA ASN A 262 -1.25 11.09 -1.27
C ASN A 262 -0.29 10.20 -2.09
N ILE A 263 0.97 10.60 -2.19
CA ILE A 263 2.03 9.87 -2.90
C ILE A 263 2.26 8.45 -2.37
N ASN A 264 1.97 8.20 -1.09
CA ASN A 264 2.11 6.90 -0.43
C ASN A 264 0.75 6.26 -0.10
N SER A 265 -0.24 6.44 -0.97
CA SER A 265 -1.49 5.66 -0.94
C SER A 265 -1.34 4.35 -1.71
N TRP A 266 -2.12 3.34 -1.34
CA TRP A 266 -2.10 2.06 -2.07
C TRP A 266 -2.57 2.23 -3.51
N GLN A 267 -3.52 3.13 -3.77
CA GLN A 267 -3.98 3.44 -5.13
C GLN A 267 -2.88 4.08 -5.97
N THR A 268 -2.13 5.03 -5.41
CA THR A 268 -1.00 5.65 -6.11
C THR A 268 0.01 4.59 -6.55
N ALA A 269 0.37 3.70 -5.63
CA ALA A 269 1.27 2.58 -5.92
C ALA A 269 0.67 1.60 -6.95
N LEU A 270 -0.61 1.24 -6.83
CA LEU A 270 -1.30 0.36 -7.75
C LEU A 270 -1.33 0.91 -9.18
N TYR A 271 -1.84 2.13 -9.36
CA TYR A 271 -2.03 2.70 -10.69
C TYR A 271 -0.70 3.02 -11.38
N LYS A 272 0.33 3.42 -10.60
CA LYS A 272 1.70 3.50 -11.12
C LYS A 272 2.21 2.15 -11.62
N ALA A 273 2.05 1.09 -10.82
CA ALA A 273 2.49 -0.25 -11.18
C ALA A 273 1.74 -0.81 -12.39
N LEU A 274 0.43 -0.56 -12.49
CA LEU A 274 -0.36 -0.94 -13.67
C LEU A 274 0.08 -0.19 -14.93
N LEU A 275 0.32 1.12 -14.82
CA LEU A 275 0.80 1.94 -15.93
C LEU A 275 2.14 1.42 -16.45
N GLU A 276 3.10 1.17 -15.55
CA GLU A 276 4.41 0.62 -15.90
C GLU A 276 4.30 -0.79 -16.49
N PHE A 277 3.47 -1.65 -15.88
CA PHE A 277 3.21 -3.01 -16.36
C PHE A 277 2.65 -3.01 -17.77
N TYR A 278 1.55 -2.30 -18.04
CA TYR A 278 0.93 -2.26 -19.36
C TYR A 278 1.79 -1.53 -20.37
N ARG A 279 2.52 -0.46 -19.98
CA ARG A 279 3.49 0.19 -20.85
C ARG A 279 4.55 -0.80 -21.31
N SER A 280 5.12 -1.61 -20.39
CA SER A 280 6.10 -2.64 -20.77
C SER A 280 5.50 -3.80 -21.58
N LYS A 281 4.23 -4.13 -21.34
CA LYS A 281 3.51 -5.22 -22.04
C LYS A 281 3.12 -4.83 -23.47
N PHE A 282 2.89 -3.54 -23.72
CA PHE A 282 2.53 -3.00 -25.03
C PHE A 282 3.71 -2.30 -25.74
N GLU A 283 4.80 -2.00 -25.04
CA GLU A 283 6.04 -1.53 -25.65
C GLU A 283 6.46 -2.55 -26.73
N PRO A 284 6.64 -2.13 -28.00
CA PRO A 284 7.29 -3.00 -28.97
C PRO A 284 8.68 -3.36 -28.41
N PRO A 285 9.15 -4.60 -28.58
CA PRO A 285 10.43 -5.04 -28.05
C PRO A 285 11.50 -4.01 -28.44
N LYS A 286 12.19 -3.45 -27.44
CA LYS A 286 13.27 -2.48 -27.66
C LYS A 286 14.16 -3.02 -28.76
N HIS A 287 14.24 -2.32 -29.89
CA HIS A 287 15.28 -2.54 -30.86
C HIS A 287 16.60 -2.42 -30.10
N THR A 288 17.26 -3.55 -29.84
CA THR A 288 18.68 -3.53 -29.55
C THR A 288 19.31 -2.80 -30.73
N PRO A 289 20.04 -1.69 -30.50
CA PRO A 289 20.80 -1.09 -31.58
C PRO A 289 21.69 -2.19 -32.14
N ARG A 290 21.44 -2.57 -33.39
CA ARG A 290 22.37 -3.45 -34.10
C ARG A 290 23.72 -2.74 -34.10
N PRO A 291 24.84 -3.48 -33.97
CA PRO A 291 26.12 -2.96 -34.42
C PRO A 291 25.91 -2.38 -35.82
N GLU A 292 26.38 -1.16 -36.07
CA GLU A 292 26.41 -0.58 -37.41
C GLU A 292 27.24 -1.50 -38.30
N THR A 293 26.55 -2.43 -38.95
CA THR A 293 27.03 -3.16 -40.09
C THR A 293 25.95 -2.98 -41.15
N ASP A 294 26.35 -2.54 -42.33
CA ASP A 294 25.55 -2.35 -43.55
C ASP A 294 24.84 -3.65 -43.96
N SER A 295 23.89 -4.10 -43.15
CA SER A 295 23.16 -5.33 -43.34
C SER A 295 21.72 -4.96 -43.67
N GLU A 296 21.37 -5.10 -44.94
CA GLU A 296 20.01 -4.93 -45.43
C GLU A 296 19.03 -5.76 -44.57
N ILE A 297 17.97 -5.10 -44.11
CA ILE A 297 16.92 -5.70 -43.32
C ILE A 297 15.88 -6.27 -44.29
N GLU A 298 15.52 -7.53 -44.10
CA GLU A 298 14.54 -8.21 -44.94
C GLU A 298 13.33 -8.67 -44.11
N SER A 299 12.17 -8.67 -44.75
CA SER A 299 10.95 -9.25 -44.20
C SER A 299 11.13 -10.75 -43.98
N CYS A 300 10.69 -11.25 -42.83
CA CYS A 300 10.78 -12.68 -42.52
C CYS A 300 9.97 -13.50 -43.54
N PRO A 301 10.59 -14.42 -44.29
CA PRO A 301 9.88 -15.21 -45.29
C PRO A 301 8.87 -16.18 -44.65
N ARG A 302 9.03 -16.49 -43.35
CA ARG A 302 8.17 -17.42 -42.59
C ARG A 302 6.85 -16.81 -42.13
N CYS A 303 6.80 -15.52 -41.85
CA CYS A 303 5.56 -14.85 -41.44
C CYS A 303 5.18 -13.68 -42.36
N LEU A 304 5.98 -13.41 -43.38
CA LEU A 304 5.79 -12.34 -44.36
C LEU A 304 5.61 -10.96 -43.71
N GLY A 305 6.34 -10.71 -42.62
CA GLY A 305 6.21 -9.49 -41.82
C GLY A 305 4.94 -9.41 -40.96
N LYS A 306 4.07 -10.42 -40.97
CA LYS A 306 2.89 -10.50 -40.11
C LYS A 306 3.29 -11.07 -38.75
N ILE A 307 3.20 -10.23 -37.71
CA ILE A 307 3.59 -10.53 -36.32
C ILE A 307 2.60 -11.49 -35.62
N ARG A 308 2.22 -12.63 -36.24
CA ARG A 308 1.09 -13.46 -35.75
C ARG A 308 1.46 -14.89 -35.30
N LEU A 309 1.15 -15.13 -34.03
CA LEU A 309 0.65 -16.35 -33.36
C LEU A 309 1.42 -17.68 -33.48
N LEU A 310 2.73 -17.64 -33.67
CA LEU A 310 3.60 -18.65 -33.07
C LEU A 310 4.61 -17.86 -32.24
N GLY A 311 4.49 -17.97 -30.91
CA GLY A 311 5.22 -17.16 -29.93
C GLY A 311 6.71 -17.00 -30.25
N SER A 312 7.30 -15.96 -29.68
CA SER A 312 8.71 -15.46 -29.70
C SER A 312 9.88 -16.47 -29.82
N SER A 313 9.76 -17.44 -30.70
CA SER A 313 10.57 -18.67 -30.84
C SER A 313 10.72 -19.03 -32.32
N CYS A 314 10.55 -18.06 -33.21
CA CYS A 314 10.92 -18.22 -34.61
C CYS A 314 12.44 -18.14 -34.69
N ASP A 315 13.09 -19.24 -35.03
CA ASP A 315 14.51 -19.34 -35.39
C ASP A 315 14.98 -18.28 -36.41
N ALA A 316 14.06 -17.85 -37.28
CA ALA A 316 14.34 -16.87 -38.33
C ALA A 316 14.21 -15.40 -37.87
N CYS A 317 13.09 -15.01 -37.23
CA CYS A 317 12.80 -13.60 -36.88
C CYS A 317 12.42 -13.36 -35.42
N ASN A 318 12.50 -14.39 -34.57
CA ASN A 318 12.13 -14.37 -33.17
C ASN A 318 10.76 -13.75 -32.82
N GLY A 319 9.81 -13.79 -33.77
CA GLY A 319 8.47 -13.24 -33.59
C GLY A 319 8.33 -11.73 -33.87
N VAL A 320 9.37 -11.04 -34.35
CA VAL A 320 9.30 -9.60 -34.70
C VAL A 320 9.03 -9.33 -36.19
N GLY A 321 9.00 -10.37 -37.02
CA GLY A 321 8.60 -10.27 -38.43
C GLY A 321 9.70 -9.85 -39.42
N ILE A 322 10.92 -9.53 -38.94
CA ILE A 322 12.06 -9.06 -39.74
C ILE A 322 13.39 -9.64 -39.22
N ALA A 323 14.38 -9.88 -40.10
CA ALA A 323 15.76 -10.28 -39.72
C ALA A 323 16.81 -9.72 -40.71
N THR A 324 18.13 -9.88 -40.45
CA THR A 324 19.16 -9.50 -41.45
C THR A 324 19.24 -10.54 -42.56
N ALA A 325 19.61 -10.11 -43.77
CA ALA A 325 19.98 -11.03 -44.87
C ALA A 325 21.06 -12.05 -44.44
N SER A 326 22.02 -11.63 -43.60
CA SER A 326 23.08 -12.50 -43.07
C SER A 326 22.56 -13.59 -42.14
N HIS A 327 21.51 -13.31 -41.35
CA HIS A 327 20.89 -14.28 -40.45
C HIS A 327 20.22 -15.40 -41.24
N PHE A 328 19.52 -15.06 -42.33
CA PHE A 328 18.95 -16.05 -43.24
C PHE A 328 20.02 -16.88 -43.96
N THR A 329 21.11 -16.25 -44.39
CA THR A 329 22.25 -16.95 -45.00
C THR A 329 22.88 -17.97 -44.05
N SER A 330 22.93 -17.65 -42.74
CA SER A 330 23.51 -18.54 -41.72
C SER A 330 22.68 -19.80 -41.43
N LEU A 331 21.38 -19.77 -41.72
CA LEU A 331 20.48 -20.89 -41.46
C LEU A 331 20.38 -21.88 -42.66
N GLY A 332 20.84 -21.46 -43.85
CA GLY A 332 20.95 -22.30 -45.06
C GLY A 332 19.64 -22.54 -45.81
N ASP A 333 19.68 -23.42 -46.83
CA ASP A 333 18.55 -23.74 -47.72
C ASP A 333 17.45 -24.61 -47.06
N SER A 334 17.35 -24.63 -45.73
CA SER A 334 16.24 -25.33 -45.07
C SER A 334 14.94 -24.64 -45.47
N VAL A 335 14.17 -25.30 -46.32
CA VAL A 335 12.94 -24.78 -46.93
C VAL A 335 12.03 -24.22 -45.83
N TYR A 336 11.85 -22.90 -45.84
CA TYR A 336 11.05 -22.20 -44.84
C TYR A 336 9.65 -21.99 -45.30
N ASP A 337 8.77 -22.44 -44.44
CA ASP A 337 7.41 -22.67 -44.80
C ASP A 337 6.54 -21.75 -43.97
N PRO A 338 5.83 -20.82 -44.61
CA PRO A 338 5.04 -19.88 -43.87
C PRO A 338 3.86 -20.61 -43.24
N VAL A 339 3.80 -20.59 -41.91
CA VAL A 339 2.73 -21.25 -41.17
C VAL A 339 1.87 -20.17 -40.53
N ILE A 340 0.72 -19.85 -41.13
CA ILE A 340 -0.38 -19.19 -40.39
C ILE A 340 -1.71 -19.62 -41.00
N CYS A 341 -2.59 -20.21 -40.17
CA CYS A 341 -4.01 -20.38 -40.49
C CYS A 341 -4.83 -19.60 -39.47
N GLU A 342 -5.71 -18.72 -39.94
CA GLU A 342 -6.55 -17.86 -39.11
C GLU A 342 -8.02 -18.12 -39.40
N CYS A 343 -8.61 -19.10 -38.71
CA CYS A 343 -10.05 -19.32 -38.75
C CYS A 343 -10.71 -18.71 -37.51
N PRO A 344 -11.86 -18.04 -37.63
CA PRO A 344 -12.53 -17.37 -36.50
C PRO A 344 -13.06 -18.30 -35.39
N ASP A 345 -13.36 -19.58 -35.67
CA ASP A 345 -14.31 -20.37 -34.85
C ASP A 345 -13.81 -21.67 -34.18
N GLY A 346 -12.51 -21.97 -34.10
CA GLY A 346 -11.97 -22.93 -33.10
C GLY A 346 -12.64 -24.31 -32.89
N PHE A 347 -13.15 -25.01 -33.92
CA PHE A 347 -13.65 -26.38 -33.77
C PHE A 347 -12.59 -27.46 -34.07
N LEU A 348 -12.78 -28.67 -33.49
CA LEU A 348 -12.06 -29.93 -33.79
C LEU A 348 -12.02 -30.27 -35.31
N ASP A 349 -12.82 -29.58 -36.13
CA ASP A 349 -12.98 -29.77 -37.57
C ASP A 349 -12.35 -28.67 -38.45
N CYS A 350 -11.37 -27.89 -37.95
CA CYS A 350 -10.65 -26.94 -38.81
C CYS A 350 -10.10 -27.67 -40.05
N ARG A 351 -10.60 -27.42 -41.26
CA ARG A 351 -10.23 -28.22 -42.45
C ARG A 351 -8.76 -28.08 -42.85
N ILE A 352 -8.05 -27.09 -42.29
CA ILE A 352 -6.63 -26.83 -42.54
C ILE A 352 -5.72 -27.64 -41.64
N CYS A 353 -5.84 -27.44 -40.33
CA CYS A 353 -4.98 -28.08 -39.35
C CYS A 353 -5.67 -29.27 -38.68
N HIS A 354 -6.93 -29.54 -38.96
CA HIS A 354 -7.79 -30.52 -38.27
C HIS A 354 -7.73 -30.38 -36.75
N GLY A 355 -7.78 -29.13 -36.27
CA GLY A 355 -7.71 -28.80 -34.85
C GLY A 355 -6.29 -28.79 -34.26
N THR A 356 -5.24 -29.03 -35.05
CA THR A 356 -3.85 -29.14 -34.53
C THR A 356 -3.11 -27.80 -34.42
N GLY A 357 -3.64 -26.72 -35.01
CA GLY A 357 -3.03 -25.37 -35.00
C GLY A 357 -1.70 -25.27 -35.78
N LYS A 358 -1.22 -26.36 -36.38
CA LYS A 358 -0.01 -26.42 -37.19
C LYS A 358 -0.30 -27.20 -38.45
N VAL A 359 0.35 -26.80 -39.54
CA VAL A 359 0.33 -27.53 -40.80
C VAL A 359 1.78 -27.67 -41.24
N ASP A 360 2.18 -28.87 -41.65
CA ASP A 360 3.39 -28.99 -42.46
C ASP A 360 3.20 -28.16 -43.74
N LEU A 361 4.29 -27.76 -44.37
CA LEU A 361 4.22 -26.87 -45.51
C LEU A 361 3.38 -27.37 -46.66
N GLU A 362 3.56 -28.62 -47.06
CA GLU A 362 2.84 -29.17 -48.21
C GLU A 362 1.34 -29.15 -47.93
N ARG A 363 0.96 -29.40 -46.67
CA ARG A 363 -0.41 -29.30 -46.18
C ARG A 363 -0.91 -27.86 -46.04
N ALA A 364 -0.07 -26.92 -45.60
CA ALA A 364 -0.40 -25.50 -45.54
C ALA A 364 -0.63 -24.92 -46.95
N ARG A 365 0.14 -25.38 -47.95
CA ARG A 365 0.06 -24.99 -49.37
C ARG A 365 -1.19 -25.52 -50.07
N SER A 366 -1.80 -26.59 -49.59
CA SER A 366 -2.87 -27.30 -50.31
C SER A 366 -4.28 -26.80 -50.00
N ILE A 367 -4.44 -25.75 -49.19
CA ILE A 367 -5.73 -25.39 -48.62
C ILE A 367 -6.07 -23.93 -48.88
N VAL A 368 -7.10 -23.75 -49.70
CA VAL A 368 -7.73 -22.48 -50.10
C VAL A 368 -8.96 -22.29 -49.21
N ILE A 369 -9.13 -21.13 -48.57
CA ILE A 369 -10.36 -20.79 -47.83
C ILE A 369 -10.99 -19.56 -48.51
N GLU A 370 -12.27 -19.67 -48.90
CA GLU A 370 -13.15 -18.53 -49.20
C GLU A 370 -13.53 -17.77 -47.93
#